data_AF-A0A1V4RHN1-F1
#
_entry.id   AF-A0A1V4RHN1-F1
#
_cell.length_a   1.000
_cell.length_b   1.000
_cell.length_c   1.000
_cell.angle_alpha   90.00
_cell.angle_beta   90.00
_cell.angle_gamma   90.00
#
_symmetry.space_group_name_H-M   'P 1'
#
loop_
_entity.id
_entity.type
_entity.pdbx_description
1 polymer ?
#
loop_
_entity_poly.entity_id
_entity_poly.type
_entity_poly.pdbx_seq_one_letter_code
_entity_poly.pdbx_strand_id
1 'polypeptide(L)'
;MKQEGGRLYVVSTPIGNLEDITLRALRVLKEVEIIAAEDTRRARQLLAHYQIKGPILTSYHDHNKERKTPILVRQMLSGHSVAVVSDAGTPGISDPAYFLVNHALKSQIPVVPIPGASALMAALVVSGLPTDRQTGRFCRLIKEVSAL
;
A
#
# COMPACT_ATOMS: atom_id res chain seq x y z
N MET A 1 23.29 17.82 3.65
CA MET A 1 22.17 16.99 4.16
C MET A 1 21.74 16.08 3.03
N LYS A 2 21.73 14.76 3.23
CA LYS A 2 21.23 13.82 2.23
C LYS A 2 19.73 14.11 2.11
N GLN A 3 19.28 14.68 0.99
CA GLN A 3 17.85 14.74 0.68
C GLN A 3 17.40 13.27 0.60
N GLU A 4 16.77 12.75 1.66
CA GLU A 4 16.15 11.43 1.58
C GLU A 4 14.98 11.55 0.60
N GLY A 5 15.10 10.89 -0.55
CA GLY A 5 14.03 10.88 -1.55
C GLY A 5 12.73 10.33 -0.97
N GLY A 6 11.61 10.68 -1.62
CA GLY A 6 10.29 10.20 -1.24
C GLY A 6 10.18 8.68 -1.34
N ARG A 7 9.20 8.11 -0.63
CA ARG A 7 8.99 6.66 -0.54
C ARG A 7 7.58 6.29 -0.98
N LEU A 8 7.44 5.11 -1.56
CA LEU A 8 6.13 4.49 -1.80
C LEU A 8 5.78 3.58 -0.63
N TYR A 9 4.74 3.91 0.12
CA TYR A 9 4.16 3.04 1.14
C TYR A 9 3.02 2.23 0.53
N VAL A 10 3.08 0.91 0.65
CA VAL A 10 1.98 0.02 0.26
C VAL A 10 1.21 -0.33 1.52
N VAL A 11 0.04 0.27 1.72
CA VAL A 11 -0.65 0.24 3.02
C VAL A 11 -1.90 -0.63 2.97
N SER A 12 -1.90 -1.71 3.74
CA SER A 12 -3.09 -2.55 3.92
C SER A 12 -4.20 -1.82 4.67
N THR A 13 -5.41 -1.90 4.16
CA THR A 13 -6.63 -1.35 4.77
C THR A 13 -7.51 -2.48 5.34
N PRO A 14 -8.41 -2.18 6.28
CA PRO A 14 -9.38 -3.15 6.80
C PRO A 14 -10.19 -3.90 5.73
N ILE A 15 -10.57 -5.15 5.99
CA ILE A 15 -11.42 -5.97 5.10
C ILE A 15 -12.88 -6.11 5.58
N GLY A 16 -13.30 -5.27 6.52
CA GLY A 16 -14.68 -5.26 7.04
C GLY A 16 -14.82 -4.71 8.46
N ASN A 17 -13.83 -4.97 9.32
CA ASN A 17 -13.78 -4.42 10.67
C ASN A 17 -12.72 -3.31 10.75
N LEU A 18 -13.14 -2.09 11.08
CA LEU A 18 -12.23 -0.93 11.14
C LEU A 18 -11.06 -1.16 12.11
N GLU A 19 -11.25 -1.92 13.19
CA GLU A 19 -10.23 -2.23 14.20
C GLU A 19 -9.04 -3.02 13.64
N ASP A 20 -9.17 -3.64 12.46
CA ASP A 20 -8.09 -4.39 11.81
C ASP A 20 -6.98 -3.50 11.21
N ILE A 21 -7.14 -2.17 11.27
CA ILE A 21 -6.09 -1.25 10.83
C ILE A 21 -4.92 -1.25 11.82
N THR A 22 -3.69 -1.24 11.30
CA THR A 22 -2.51 -1.19 12.17
C THR A 22 -2.19 0.23 12.61
N LEU A 23 -1.60 0.37 13.80
CA LEU A 23 -1.07 1.66 14.28
C LEU A 23 -0.04 2.25 13.30
N ARG A 24 0.75 1.39 12.64
CA ARG A 24 1.73 1.80 11.63
C ARG A 24 1.04 2.36 10.38
N ALA A 25 -0.05 1.75 9.92
CA ALA A 25 -0.86 2.28 8.81
C ALA A 25 -1.42 3.66 9.14
N LEU A 26 -2.00 3.84 10.34
CA LEU A 26 -2.52 5.14 10.77
C LEU A 26 -1.45 6.23 10.83
N ARG A 27 -0.27 5.90 11.36
CA ARG A 27 0.86 6.85 11.40
C ARG A 27 1.30 7.24 9.99
N VAL A 28 1.56 6.26 9.12
CA VAL A 28 2.01 6.50 7.74
C VAL A 28 0.98 7.32 6.96
N LEU A 29 -0.31 6.98 7.05
CA LEU A 29 -1.37 7.74 6.37
C LEU A 29 -1.50 9.18 6.86
N LYS A 30 -1.04 9.51 8.07
CA LYS A 30 -0.97 10.89 8.57
C LYS A 30 0.28 11.65 8.12
N GLU A 31 1.36 10.95 7.81
CA GLU A 31 2.68 11.52 7.51
C GLU A 31 2.93 11.70 6.01
N VAL A 32 2.33 10.88 5.15
CA VAL A 32 2.51 10.99 3.68
C VAL A 32 1.83 12.24 3.12
N GLU A 33 2.38 12.76 2.03
CA GLU A 33 1.83 13.92 1.36
C GLU A 33 0.71 13.55 0.39
N ILE A 34 0.73 12.33 -0.16
CA ILE A 34 -0.26 11.86 -1.13
C ILE A 34 -0.76 10.47 -0.76
N ILE A 35 -2.09 10.29 -0.80
CA ILE A 35 -2.74 8.97 -0.73
C ILE A 35 -3.37 8.69 -2.09
N ALA A 36 -2.85 7.67 -2.77
CA ALA A 36 -3.40 7.11 -4.00
C ALA A 36 -4.34 5.94 -3.65
N ALA A 37 -5.64 6.12 -3.89
CA ALA A 37 -6.67 5.15 -3.52
C ALA A 37 -7.46 4.66 -4.74
N GLU A 38 -7.75 3.37 -4.80
CA GLU A 38 -8.61 2.77 -5.84
C GLU A 38 -10.00 3.42 -5.87
N ASP A 39 -10.76 3.33 -4.76
CA ASP A 39 -11.97 4.11 -4.51
C ASP A 39 -11.74 5.21 -3.47
N THR A 40 -11.63 6.45 -3.94
CA THR A 40 -11.50 7.63 -3.05
C THR A 40 -12.69 7.84 -2.12
N ARG A 41 -13.87 7.27 -2.40
CA ARG A 41 -15.05 7.39 -1.52
C ARG A 41 -14.84 6.53 -0.27
N ARG A 42 -14.41 5.28 -0.44
CA ARG A 42 -14.07 4.37 0.66
C ARG A 42 -12.88 4.89 1.45
N ALA A 43 -11.82 5.31 0.76
CA ALA A 43 -10.67 5.90 1.43
C ALA A 43 -11.07 7.14 2.24
N ARG A 44 -11.92 8.03 1.70
CA ARG A 44 -12.39 9.22 2.45
C ARG A 44 -13.16 8.84 3.72
N GLN A 45 -13.99 7.80 3.69
CA GLN A 45 -14.70 7.32 4.89
C GLN A 45 -13.72 6.80 5.95
N LEU A 46 -12.73 5.99 5.53
CA LEU A 46 -11.69 5.48 6.42
C LEU A 46 -10.88 6.63 7.06
N LEU A 47 -10.41 7.58 6.24
CA LEU A 47 -9.63 8.72 6.71
C LEU A 47 -10.45 9.61 7.66
N ALA A 48 -11.74 9.81 7.37
CA ALA A 48 -12.64 10.57 8.24
C ALA A 48 -12.84 9.89 9.60
N HIS A 49 -13.07 8.57 9.62
CA HIS A 49 -13.23 7.80 10.85
C HIS A 49 -12.00 7.94 11.77
N TYR A 50 -10.80 7.86 11.19
CA TYR A 50 -9.53 7.99 11.92
C TYR A 50 -9.01 9.42 12.05
N GLN A 51 -9.81 10.41 11.64
CA GLN A 51 -9.50 11.83 11.70
C GLN A 51 -8.16 12.19 11.03
N ILE A 52 -7.82 11.50 9.95
CA ILE A 52 -6.62 11.72 9.17
C ILE A 52 -6.89 12.88 8.20
N LYS A 53 -6.11 13.96 8.37
CA LYS A 53 -6.17 15.20 7.57
C LYS A 53 -4.76 15.55 7.10
N GLY A 54 -4.65 16.26 5.99
CA GLY A 54 -3.36 16.73 5.45
C GLY A 54 -3.02 16.17 4.08
N PRO A 55 -2.93 14.83 3.91
CA PRO A 55 -2.54 14.25 2.64
C PRO A 55 -3.52 14.58 1.51
N ILE A 56 -2.97 14.77 0.30
CA ILE A 56 -3.74 14.89 -0.93
C ILE A 56 -4.29 13.51 -1.29
N LEU A 57 -5.61 13.37 -1.27
CA LEU A 57 -6.28 12.14 -1.72
C LEU A 57 -6.50 12.17 -3.23
N THR A 58 -5.96 11.19 -3.95
CA THR A 58 -6.09 11.06 -5.40
C THR A 58 -6.58 9.67 -5.79
N SER A 59 -7.44 9.56 -6.80
CA SER A 59 -7.87 8.26 -7.31
C SER A 59 -6.75 7.53 -8.04
N TYR A 60 -6.65 6.22 -7.93
CA TYR A 60 -5.67 5.42 -8.65
C TYR A 60 -6.24 4.04 -8.92
N HIS A 61 -6.79 3.85 -10.12
CA HIS A 61 -7.54 2.66 -10.55
C HIS A 61 -7.14 2.25 -11.98
N ASP A 62 -7.57 1.08 -12.44
CA ASP A 62 -7.11 0.51 -13.72
C ASP A 62 -7.25 1.45 -14.92
N HIS A 63 -8.35 2.19 -15.03
CA HIS A 63 -8.56 3.13 -16.14
C HIS A 63 -7.63 4.35 -16.15
N ASN A 64 -6.95 4.67 -15.04
CA ASN A 64 -6.12 5.88 -14.94
C ASN A 64 -4.66 5.63 -14.55
N LYS A 65 -4.30 4.38 -14.21
CA LYS A 65 -2.97 4.02 -13.68
C LYS A 65 -1.83 4.45 -14.58
N GLU A 66 -1.96 4.28 -15.90
CA GLU A 66 -0.93 4.65 -16.87
C GLU A 66 -0.69 6.17 -16.92
N ARG A 67 -1.76 6.96 -16.78
CA ARG A 67 -1.67 8.43 -16.76
C ARG A 67 -1.14 8.95 -15.41
N LYS A 68 -1.55 8.35 -14.29
CA LYS A 68 -1.21 8.84 -12.96
C LYS A 68 0.14 8.36 -12.43
N THR A 69 0.61 7.18 -12.85
CA THR A 69 1.89 6.63 -12.39
C THR A 69 3.07 7.56 -12.64
N PRO A 70 3.27 8.13 -13.84
CA PRO A 70 4.38 9.05 -14.09
C PRO A 70 4.35 10.28 -13.18
N ILE A 71 3.14 10.76 -12.84
CA ILE A 71 2.95 11.90 -11.95
C ILE A 71 3.37 11.54 -10.53
N LEU A 72 2.88 10.41 -9.99
CA LEU A 72 3.22 9.95 -8.64
C LEU A 72 4.70 9.63 -8.50
N VAL A 73 5.31 8.99 -9.51
CA VAL A 73 6.75 8.72 -9.55
C VAL A 73 7.54 10.03 -9.50
N ARG A 74 7.14 11.06 -10.26
CA ARG A 74 7.80 12.37 -10.21
C ARG A 74 7.69 13.01 -8.83
N GLN A 75 6.55 12.90 -8.15
CA GLN A 75 6.37 13.42 -6.79
C GLN A 75 7.30 12.73 -5.79
N MET A 76 7.46 11.41 -5.91
CA MET A 76 8.39 10.66 -5.06
C MET A 76 9.85 11.02 -5.33
N LEU A 77 10.23 11.18 -6.60
CA LEU A 77 11.57 11.66 -6.96
C LEU A 77 11.85 13.09 -6.48
N SER A 78 10.81 13.91 -6.27
CA SER A 78 10.95 15.26 -5.72
C SER A 78 10.94 15.31 -4.18
N GLY A 79 10.88 14.16 -3.51
CA GLY A 79 10.96 14.05 -2.04
C GLY A 79 9.66 13.73 -1.33
N HIS A 80 8.51 13.73 -2.03
CA HIS A 80 7.21 13.46 -1.39
C HIS A 80 6.99 11.97 -1.18
N SER A 81 6.53 11.58 -0.01
CA SER A 81 6.06 10.23 0.25
C SER A 81 4.62 10.03 -0.25
N VAL A 82 4.38 8.86 -0.84
CA VAL A 82 3.08 8.46 -1.38
C VAL A 82 2.65 7.17 -0.69
N ALA A 83 1.43 7.12 -0.17
CA ALA A 83 0.79 5.86 0.20
C ALA A 83 -0.13 5.40 -0.93
N VAL A 84 -0.03 4.13 -1.33
CA VAL A 84 -1.05 3.46 -2.14
C VAL A 84 -1.90 2.57 -1.23
N VAL A 85 -3.22 2.70 -1.36
CA VAL A 85 -4.23 1.93 -0.60
C VAL A 85 -5.21 1.29 -1.57
N SER A 86 -5.68 0.09 -1.23
CA SER A 86 -6.79 -0.58 -1.91
C SER A 86 -8.08 -0.38 -1.11
N ASP A 87 -9.19 -0.71 -1.75
CA ASP A 87 -10.51 -0.62 -1.13
C ASP A 87 -10.65 -1.46 0.14
N ALA A 88 -10.03 -2.63 0.15
CA ALA A 88 -10.00 -3.56 1.26
C ALA A 88 -8.77 -4.46 1.17
N GLY A 89 -8.09 -4.64 2.30
CA GLY A 89 -6.97 -5.58 2.43
C GLY A 89 -5.65 -5.01 1.92
N THR A 90 -4.78 -5.90 1.47
CA THR A 90 -3.41 -5.55 1.07
C THR A 90 -3.35 -5.17 -0.40
N PRO A 91 -2.86 -3.96 -0.76
CA PRO A 91 -2.73 -3.57 -2.15
C PRO A 91 -1.71 -4.43 -2.92
N GLY A 92 -1.94 -4.62 -4.21
CA GLY A 92 -1.13 -5.38 -5.15
C GLY A 92 -1.70 -6.75 -5.53
N ILE A 93 -2.83 -7.17 -4.94
CA ILE A 93 -3.51 -8.43 -5.26
C ILE A 93 -4.77 -8.11 -6.06
N SER A 94 -4.75 -8.40 -7.37
CA SER A 94 -5.88 -8.13 -8.29
C SER A 94 -6.30 -6.66 -8.36
N ASP A 95 -5.36 -5.74 -8.11
CA ASP A 95 -5.62 -4.30 -8.04
C ASP A 95 -4.52 -3.50 -8.79
N PRO A 96 -4.69 -2.19 -9.02
CA PRO A 96 -3.79 -1.41 -9.87
C PRO A 96 -2.42 -1.13 -9.21
N ALA A 97 -2.25 -1.40 -7.92
CA ALA A 97 -1.07 -0.98 -7.15
C ALA A 97 0.21 -1.66 -7.65
N TYR A 98 0.13 -2.90 -8.17
CA TYR A 98 1.26 -3.60 -8.79
C TYR A 98 1.94 -2.75 -9.89
N PHE A 99 1.15 -2.01 -10.66
CA PHE A 99 1.67 -1.16 -11.73
C PHE A 99 2.53 0.00 -11.19
N LEU A 100 2.09 0.63 -10.09
CA LEU A 100 2.81 1.71 -9.42
C LEU A 100 4.07 1.19 -8.73
N VAL A 101 3.96 0.07 -8.01
CA VAL A 101 5.10 -0.59 -7.33
C VAL A 101 6.21 -0.91 -8.33
N ASN A 102 5.87 -1.50 -9.48
CA ASN A 102 6.86 -1.79 -10.51
C ASN A 102 7.57 -0.55 -11.04
N HIS A 103 6.85 0.55 -11.24
CA HIS A 103 7.47 1.79 -11.72
C HIS A 103 8.34 2.43 -10.64
N ALA A 104 7.90 2.40 -9.38
CA ALA A 104 8.71 2.86 -8.25
C ALA A 104 10.03 2.07 -8.14
N LEU A 105 9.97 0.74 -8.20
CA LEU A 105 11.16 -0.12 -8.18
C LEU A 105 12.10 0.16 -9.35
N LYS A 106 11.57 0.31 -10.58
CA LYS A 106 12.36 0.67 -11.76
C LYS A 106 13.05 2.03 -11.63
N SER A 107 12.42 2.97 -10.93
CA SER A 107 12.95 4.29 -10.62
C SER A 107 13.82 4.34 -9.35
N GLN A 108 14.15 3.19 -8.76
CA GLN A 108 14.94 3.08 -7.52
C GLN A 108 14.33 3.83 -6.32
N ILE A 109 13.01 4.02 -6.33
CA ILE A 109 12.27 4.60 -5.21
C ILE A 109 12.07 3.52 -4.15
N PRO A 110 12.35 3.79 -2.87
CA PRO A 110 12.09 2.84 -1.80
C PRO A 110 10.61 2.49 -1.72
N VAL A 111 10.30 1.19 -1.80
CA VAL A 111 8.95 0.66 -1.60
C VAL A 111 8.89 0.01 -0.22
N VAL A 112 8.01 0.51 0.64
CA VAL A 112 7.88 0.08 2.03
C VAL A 112 6.51 -0.57 2.24
N PRO A 113 6.43 -1.89 2.47
CA PRO A 113 5.17 -2.54 2.78
C PRO A 113 4.72 -2.22 4.21
N ILE A 114 3.47 -1.83 4.39
CA ILE A 114 2.82 -1.67 5.70
C ILE A 114 1.81 -2.80 5.84
N PRO A 115 2.13 -3.86 6.60
CA PRO A 115 1.29 -5.03 6.73
C PRO A 115 -0.01 -4.70 7.47
N GLY A 116 -1.02 -5.53 7.24
CA GLY A 116 -2.33 -5.44 7.86
C GLY A 116 -3.24 -6.54 7.36
N ALA A 117 -4.54 -6.28 7.34
CA ALA A 117 -5.55 -7.26 6.96
C ALA A 117 -5.32 -7.80 5.52
N SER A 118 -5.53 -9.11 5.37
CA SER A 118 -5.49 -9.81 4.09
C SER A 118 -6.55 -10.90 4.07
N ALA A 119 -7.56 -10.75 3.23
CA ALA A 119 -8.64 -11.73 3.09
C ALA A 119 -8.09 -13.09 2.61
N LEU A 120 -7.07 -13.08 1.74
CA LEU A 120 -6.41 -14.30 1.29
C LEU A 120 -5.77 -15.07 2.45
N MET A 121 -5.02 -14.37 3.31
CA MET A 121 -4.37 -15.02 4.45
C MET A 121 -5.39 -15.47 5.49
N ALA A 122 -6.40 -14.65 5.78
CA ALA A 122 -7.49 -15.00 6.69
C ALA A 122 -8.24 -16.25 6.23
N ALA A 123 -8.55 -16.35 4.92
CA ALA A 123 -9.17 -17.53 4.34
C ALA A 123 -8.24 -18.76 4.37
N LEU A 124 -6.96 -18.59 4.03
CA LEU A 124 -5.99 -19.68 4.01
C LEU A 124 -5.83 -20.34 5.38
N VAL A 125 -5.67 -19.56 6.45
CA VAL A 125 -5.42 -20.10 7.80
C VAL A 125 -6.61 -20.87 8.37
N VAL A 126 -7.84 -20.59 7.91
CA VAL A 126 -9.05 -21.33 8.31
C VAL A 126 -9.49 -22.40 7.30
N SER A 127 -8.82 -22.50 6.15
CA SER A 127 -9.24 -23.39 5.05
C SER A 127 -9.01 -24.88 5.31
N GLY A 128 -8.14 -25.22 6.27
CA GLY A 128 -7.69 -26.61 6.48
C GLY A 128 -6.76 -27.14 5.37
N LEU A 129 -6.33 -26.29 4.43
CA LEU A 129 -5.38 -26.67 3.38
C LEU A 129 -3.94 -26.72 3.93
N PRO A 130 -3.07 -27.61 3.41
CA PRO A 130 -1.65 -27.61 3.75
C PRO A 130 -0.96 -26.30 3.35
N THR A 131 -0.29 -25.63 4.30
CA THR A 131 0.38 -24.33 4.09
C THR A 131 1.91 -24.38 4.12
N ASP A 132 2.49 -25.59 4.22
CA ASP A 132 3.93 -25.85 4.36
C ASP A 132 4.70 -25.85 3.03
N ARG A 133 4.01 -25.85 1.88
CA ARG A 133 4.64 -25.76 0.55
C ARG A 133 4.51 -24.37 -0.04
N GLN A 134 5.63 -23.66 -0.14
CA GLN A 134 5.74 -22.36 -0.81
C GLN A 134 6.90 -22.37 -1.81
N THR A 135 6.77 -21.66 -2.92
CA THR A 135 7.83 -21.53 -3.94
C THR A 135 9.02 -20.74 -3.40
N GLY A 136 10.26 -21.14 -3.76
CA GLY A 136 11.50 -20.63 -3.13
C GLY A 136 11.71 -19.11 -3.21
N ARG A 137 11.17 -18.42 -4.22
CA ARG A 137 11.24 -16.96 -4.34
C ARG A 137 10.32 -16.25 -3.33
N PHE A 138 9.20 -16.88 -2.98
CA PHE A 138 8.25 -16.37 -1.99
C PHE A 138 8.85 -16.43 -0.57
N CYS A 139 9.54 -17.53 -0.22
CA CYS A 139 10.25 -17.66 1.06
C CYS A 139 11.32 -16.58 1.28
N ARG A 140 12.08 -16.20 0.24
CA ARG A 140 13.07 -15.12 0.35
C ARG A 140 12.39 -13.77 0.62
N LEU A 141 11.31 -13.47 -0.12
CA LEU A 141 10.55 -12.23 0.04
C LEU A 141 9.94 -12.12 1.46
N ILE A 142 9.41 -13.21 2.01
CA ILE A 142 8.89 -13.25 3.38
C ILE A 142 9.97 -12.87 4.40
N LYS A 143 11.20 -13.39 4.24
CA LYS A 143 12.32 -13.06 5.14
C LYS A 143 12.73 -11.59 5.05
N GLU A 144 12.71 -11.00 3.84
CA GLU A 144 13.02 -9.59 3.63
C GLU A 144 11.94 -8.67 4.23
N VAL A 145 10.65 -9.00 4.03
CA VAL A 145 9.54 -8.25 4.64
C VAL A 145 9.53 -8.36 6.16
N SER A 146 9.92 -9.50 6.72
CA SER A 146 10.00 -9.72 8.18
C SER A 146 11.16 -8.98 8.85
N ALA A 147 12.12 -8.47 8.07
CA ALA A 147 13.29 -7.75 8.56
C ALA A 147 13.14 -6.20 8.51
N LEU A 148 11.98 -5.69 8.07
CA LEU A 148 11.64 -4.26 7.89
C LEU A 148 10.70 -3.72 8.97
#